data_AF-A0A2E7JLC5-F1
#
_entry.id   AF-A0A2E7JLC5-F1
#
_cell.length_a   1.000
_cell.length_b   1.000
_cell.length_c   1.000
_cell.angle_alpha   90.00
_cell.angle_beta   90.00
_cell.angle_gamma   90.00
#
_symmetry.space_group_name_H-M   'P 1'
#
loop_
_entity.id
_entity.type
_entity.pdbx_description
1 polymer ?
#
loop_
_entity_poly.entity_id
_entity_poly.type
_entity_poly.pdbx_seq_one_letter_code
_entity_poly.pdbx_strand_id
1 'polypeptide(L)' 'MDLETFGLGGLPLLGQARTRSVCPENPTGKKGQGGMAVPSDDLPFSDAASDLGQGWKVNPFHKVAAGETLTIMDVEGPGV' A
#
# COMPACT_ATOMS: atom_id res chain seq x y z
N MET A 1 17.29 9.53 -19.71
CA MET A 1 17.06 10.93 -19.32
C MET A 1 17.00 10.95 -17.82
N ASP A 2 18.03 11.47 -17.18
CA ASP A 2 18.08 11.64 -15.73
C ASP A 2 16.96 12.57 -15.30
N LEU A 3 16.12 12.11 -14.36
CA LEU A 3 15.07 12.92 -13.75
C LEU A 3 15.70 13.92 -12.79
N GLU A 4 16.30 14.98 -13.32
CA GLU A 4 16.70 16.15 -12.54
C GLU A 4 15.98 17.42 -13.01
N THR A 5 14.70 17.31 -13.37
CA THR A 5 13.84 18.49 -13.50
C THR A 5 13.22 18.80 -12.14
N PHE A 6 14.02 19.36 -11.23
CA PHE A 6 13.53 19.80 -9.92
C PHE A 6 12.69 21.07 -10.07
N GLY A 7 11.36 20.93 -10.05
CA GLY A 7 10.41 22.04 -10.05
C GLY A 7 9.10 21.74 -10.79
N LEU A 8 8.15 22.68 -10.75
CA LEU A 8 6.83 22.52 -11.37
C LEU A 8 6.89 22.35 -12.90
N GLY A 9 7.96 22.81 -13.55
CA GLY A 9 8.17 22.66 -15.00
C GLY A 9 8.34 21.21 -15.47
N GLY A 10 8.68 20.28 -14.56
CA GLY A 10 8.80 18.85 -14.87
C GLY A 10 7.51 18.04 -14.76
N LEU A 11 6.44 18.59 -14.16
CA LEU A 11 5.19 17.87 -13.90
C LEU A 11 4.53 17.19 -15.12
N PRO A 12 4.50 17.79 -16.33
CA PRO A 12 3.87 17.15 -17.48
C PRO A 12 4.73 16.07 -18.14
N LEU A 13 6.00 15.91 -17.73
CA LEU A 13 6.92 14.94 -18.33
C LEU A 13 6.82 13.59 -17.63
N LEU A 14 6.76 12.51 -18.42
CA LEU A 14 6.72 11.15 -17.90
C LEU A 14 8.13 10.65 -17.57
N GLY A 15 8.31 10.17 -16.34
CA GLY A 15 9.51 9.46 -15.92
C GLY A 15 9.41 7.95 -16.13
N GLN A 16 10.55 7.26 -15.97
CA GLN A 16 10.62 5.78 -15.96
C GLN A 16 10.44 5.18 -14.56
N ALA A 17 10.09 6.01 -13.57
CA ALA A 17 9.86 5.57 -12.20
C ALA A 17 8.66 4.62 -12.12
N ARG A 18 8.70 3.70 -11.14
CA ARG A 18 7.58 2.81 -10.84
C ARG A 18 7.02 3.16 -9.47
N THR A 19 5.73 3.46 -9.41
CA THR A 19 5.04 3.71 -8.14
C THR A 19 4.69 2.39 -7.45
N ARG A 20 4.75 2.42 -6.12
CA ARG A 20 4.37 1.31 -5.24
C ARG A 20 3.44 1.86 -4.16
N SER A 21 2.47 1.07 -3.73
CA SER A 21 1.60 1.42 -2.60
C SER A 21 1.85 0.44 -1.48
N VAL A 22 2.58 0.90 -0.46
CA VAL A 22 2.85 0.14 0.77
C VAL A 22 1.76 0.48 1.78
N CYS A 23 1.14 -0.54 2.35
CA CYS A 23 0.09 -0.38 3.34
C CYS A 23 -0.04 -1.67 4.18
N PRO A 24 -0.90 -1.71 5.21
CA PRO A 24 -1.07 -2.89 6.06
C PRO A 24 -1.57 -4.17 5.36
N GLU A 25 -2.13 -4.05 4.16
CA GLU A 25 -2.48 -5.24 3.33
C GLU A 25 -1.39 -5.57 2.30
N ASN A 26 -0.41 -4.68 2.10
CA ASN A 26 0.62 -4.80 1.09
C ASN A 26 1.96 -4.24 1.60
N PRO A 27 2.58 -4.84 2.64
CA PRO A 27 3.87 -4.38 3.16
C PRO A 27 4.99 -4.46 2.11
N THR A 28 4.84 -5.31 1.09
CA THR A 28 5.81 -5.48 0.00
C THR A 28 5.64 -4.49 -1.16
N GLY A 29 4.56 -3.70 -1.17
CA GLY A 29 4.27 -2.75 -2.24
C GLY A 29 4.01 -3.39 -3.62
N LYS A 30 3.84 -4.72 -3.71
CA LYS A 30 3.66 -5.43 -4.99
C LYS A 30 2.46 -4.88 -5.77
N LYS A 31 2.58 -4.89 -7.10
CA LYS A 31 1.56 -4.33 -8.00
C LYS A 31 0.25 -5.10 -7.83
N GLY A 32 -0.85 -4.36 -7.63
CA GLY A 32 -2.19 -4.94 -7.50
C GLY A 32 -2.43 -5.72 -6.21
N GLN A 33 -1.59 -5.54 -5.18
CA GLN A 33 -1.74 -6.24 -3.90
C GLN A 33 -2.41 -5.41 -2.80
N GLY A 34 -2.74 -4.13 -3.06
CA GLY A 34 -3.58 -3.35 -2.15
C GLY A 34 -5.06 -3.69 -2.33
N GLY A 35 -5.85 -3.72 -1.24
CA GLY A 35 -7.28 -4.03 -1.30
C GLY A 35 -7.59 -5.51 -1.55
N MET A 36 -6.61 -6.40 -1.37
CA MET A 36 -6.79 -7.84 -1.61
C MET A 36 -7.41 -8.59 -0.42
N ALA A 37 -7.61 -7.93 0.70
CA ALA A 37 -8.33 -8.51 1.83
C ALA A 37 -9.80 -8.76 1.44
N VAL A 38 -10.33 -9.90 1.87
CA VAL A 38 -11.74 -10.27 1.68
C VAL A 38 -12.44 -10.00 3.00
N PRO A 39 -13.60 -9.32 3.03
CA PRO A 39 -14.37 -9.11 4.26
C PRO A 39 -14.60 -10.42 5.02
N SER A 40 -14.30 -10.42 6.32
CA SER A 40 -14.43 -11.54 7.25
C SER A 40 -14.43 -11.05 8.70
N ASP A 41 -15.01 -11.82 9.62
CA ASP A 41 -15.24 -11.42 11.02
C ASP A 41 -13.94 -11.08 11.80
N ASP A 42 -12.78 -11.52 11.32
CA ASP A 42 -11.47 -11.26 11.90
C ASP A 42 -10.85 -9.92 11.44
N LEU A 43 -11.44 -9.24 10.46
CA LEU A 43 -10.92 -7.98 9.92
C LEU A 43 -11.75 -6.76 10.40
N PRO A 44 -11.07 -5.63 10.69
CA PRO A 44 -11.65 -4.52 11.45
C PRO A 44 -12.76 -3.73 10.74
N PHE A 45 -12.82 -3.75 9.41
CA PHE A 45 -13.83 -2.99 8.63
C PHE A 45 -14.60 -3.87 7.65
N SER A 46 -14.77 -5.15 7.98
CA SER A 46 -15.51 -6.10 7.15
C SER A 46 -16.98 -5.75 7.02
N ASP A 47 -17.63 -5.34 8.11
CA ASP A 47 -19.06 -5.03 8.11
C ASP A 47 -19.43 -3.93 7.11
N ALA A 48 -18.58 -2.90 6.97
CA ALA A 48 -18.80 -1.81 6.02
C ALA A 48 -18.61 -2.23 4.54
N ALA A 49 -18.00 -3.39 4.30
CA ALA A 49 -17.69 -3.92 2.97
C ALA A 49 -18.33 -5.29 2.71
N SER A 50 -19.24 -5.76 3.57
CA SER A 50 -19.85 -7.10 3.51
C SER A 50 -20.42 -7.43 2.13
N ASP A 51 -21.06 -6.43 1.52
CA ASP A 51 -21.76 -6.56 0.23
C ASP A 51 -20.88 -6.18 -0.97
N LEU A 52 -19.67 -5.68 -0.70
CA LEU A 52 -18.75 -5.16 -1.72
C LEU A 52 -17.69 -6.19 -2.13
N GLY A 53 -17.27 -7.05 -1.20
CA GLY A 53 -16.26 -8.08 -1.43
C GLY A 53 -14.83 -7.55 -1.57
N GLN A 54 -13.99 -8.32 -2.26
CA GLN A 54 -12.57 -8.02 -2.46
C GLN A 54 -12.37 -6.76 -3.32
N GLY A 55 -11.34 -5.97 -3.01
CA GLY A 55 -11.01 -4.71 -3.69
C GLY A 55 -11.14 -3.48 -2.80
N TRP A 56 -11.82 -3.61 -1.67
CA TRP A 56 -11.99 -2.56 -0.67
C TRP A 56 -10.96 -2.66 0.45
N LYS A 57 -10.60 -1.50 1.01
CA LYS A 57 -9.64 -1.39 2.10
C LYS A 57 -10.28 -1.78 3.44
N VAL A 58 -10.31 -3.07 3.74
CA VAL A 58 -10.98 -3.61 4.94
C VAL A 58 -10.03 -3.90 6.11
N ASN A 59 -8.72 -3.88 5.86
CA ASN A 59 -7.66 -4.05 6.85
C ASN A 59 -6.64 -2.90 6.79
N PRO A 60 -6.96 -1.70 7.29
CA PRO A 60 -6.15 -0.50 7.10
C PRO A 60 -5.06 -0.30 8.16
N PHE A 61 -4.95 -1.15 9.19
CA PHE A 61 -3.93 -1.07 10.23
C PHE A 61 -3.62 -2.43 10.86
N HIS A 62 -2.46 -2.54 11.50
CA HIS A 62 -2.12 -3.66 12.37
C HIS A 62 -2.25 -3.24 13.84
N LYS A 63 -2.84 -4.10 14.68
CA LYS A 63 -2.83 -3.92 16.13
C LYS A 63 -1.56 -4.56 16.70
N VAL A 64 -0.51 -3.78 16.86
CA VAL A 64 0.78 -4.25 17.41
C VAL A 64 0.65 -4.37 18.92
N ALA A 65 0.96 -5.53 19.48
CA ALA A 65 0.91 -5.77 20.92
C ALA A 65 2.05 -5.07 21.67
N ALA A 66 1.89 -4.93 22.99
CA ALA A 66 2.94 -4.37 23.84
C ALA A 66 4.23 -5.22 23.76
N GLY A 67 5.34 -4.61 23.38
CA GLY A 67 6.64 -5.28 23.22
C GLY A 67 6.81 -6.02 21.88
N GLU A 68 5.78 -6.06 21.04
CA GLU A 68 5.89 -6.64 19.70
C GLU A 68 6.62 -5.68 18.74
N THR A 69 7.41 -6.24 17.83
CA THR A 69 8.00 -5.52 16.70
C THR A 69 7.40 -6.07 15.42
N LEU A 70 6.86 -5.19 14.58
CA LEU A 70 6.25 -5.53 13.31
C LEU A 70 6.97 -4.84 12.16
N THR A 71 7.29 -5.60 11.11
CA THR A 71 7.76 -5.03 9.84
C THR A 71 6.58 -4.44 9.08
N ILE A 72 6.55 -3.10 8.97
CA ILE A 72 5.46 -2.38 8.27
C ILE A 72 5.75 -2.12 6.79
N MET A 73 6.99 -2.34 6.35
CA MET A 73 7.44 -2.18 4.97
C MET A 73 8.60 -3.14 4.68
N ASP A 74 8.47 -3.90 3.59
CA ASP A 74 9.48 -4.86 3.10
C ASP A 74 9.50 -4.83 1.57
N VAL A 75 9.88 -3.69 1.00
CA VAL A 75 9.93 -3.47 -0.45
C VAL A 75 11.31 -3.82 -0.97
N GLU A 76 11.35 -4.62 -2.04
CA GLU A 76 12.59 -4.96 -2.72
C GLU A 76 13.15 -3.80 -3.56
N GLY A 77 14.46 -3.58 -3.43
CA GLY A 77 15.22 -2.62 -4.25
C GLY A 77 15.17 -1.17 -3.74
N PRO A 78 15.99 -0.28 -4.33
CA PRO A 78 16.05 1.11 -3.93
C PRO A 78 14.84 1.92 -4.45
N GLY A 79 14.52 3.01 -3.77
CA GLY A 79 13.46 3.94 -4.14
C GLY A 79 13.53 5.25 -3.35
N VAL A 80 12.61 6.17 -3.66
CA VAL A 80 12.37 7.44 -2.96
C VAL A 80 10.91 7.52 -2.58
#